data_AF-A0A523IK23-F1
#
_entry.id   AF-A0A523IK23-F1
#
_cell.length_a   1.000
_cell.length_b   1.000
_cell.length_c   1.000
_cell.angle_alpha   90.00
_cell.angle_beta   90.00
_cell.angle_gamma   90.00
#
_symmetry.space_group_name_H-M   'P 1'
#
loop_
_entity.id
_entity.type
_entity.pdbx_description
1 polymer ?
#
loop_
_entity_poly.entity_id
_entity_poly.type
_entity_poly.pdbx_seq_one_letter_code
_entity_poly.pdbx_strand_id
1 'polypeptide(L)'
;MRLVTLAALVGVIHVHQAPSHDTSASFEEVLEAAYDAGLDFVVLTQHVPTEARGPLPAAEHAGLYARPDGGQLRVLVGAEFGTRDGHLLALDIPEVIPAEGRSGRNVIEAIHVAGGFAVVPHPFAYGGWQDWDAPFDGVEVHNGAVVLRRALGPLLPLRLLHLAFSWDGAMRRLLLRPERELDVWERLLVDGRRVIAFSGVDAHQNLSLLGWQLDPYAQVFRSVQTLCPDGPLEQEPLWQALRSGACWIRYRLHEGRADAATEVRFPSGRVELQLDDGRKVLEIRQPPQLAPP
;
A
#
# COMPACT_ATOMS: atom_id res chain seq x y z
N MET A 1 23.03 15.07 -11.75
CA MET A 1 23.39 14.84 -10.33
C MET A 1 23.06 13.39 -10.07
N ARG A 2 24.05 12.50 -9.90
CA ARG A 2 23.76 11.07 -9.63
C ARG A 2 23.01 11.01 -8.31
N LEU A 3 21.75 10.56 -8.33
CA LEU A 3 21.02 10.17 -7.13
C LEU A 3 21.90 9.16 -6.40
N VAL A 4 22.47 9.57 -5.26
CA VAL A 4 22.99 8.62 -4.30
C VAL A 4 21.73 7.91 -3.81
N THR A 5 21.49 6.70 -4.29
CA THR A 5 20.46 5.84 -3.71
C THR A 5 20.92 5.60 -2.27
N LEU A 6 20.32 6.33 -1.33
CA LEU A 6 20.40 5.94 0.07
C LEU A 6 19.92 4.49 0.13
N ALA A 7 20.67 3.65 0.83
CA ALA A 7 20.17 2.31 1.14
C ALA A 7 18.78 2.49 1.78
N ALA A 8 17.82 1.68 1.34
CA ALA A 8 16.43 1.78 1.73
C ALA A 8 15.85 0.38 1.73
N LEU A 9 15.06 0.07 2.75
CA LEU A 9 14.25 -1.14 2.77
C LEU A 9 13.09 -0.95 1.79
N VAL A 10 12.84 -1.93 0.95
CA VAL A 10 11.80 -1.91 -0.08
C VAL A 10 10.71 -2.88 0.30
N GLY A 11 9.45 -2.45 0.28
CA GLY A 11 8.34 -3.34 0.56
C GLY A 11 7.05 -2.96 -0.14
N VAL A 12 6.05 -3.81 0.09
CA VAL A 12 4.67 -3.56 -0.32
C VAL A 12 3.75 -3.75 0.88
N ILE A 13 2.67 -2.99 0.89
CA ILE A 13 1.67 -2.97 1.95
C ILE A 13 0.33 -3.26 1.30
N HIS A 14 -0.60 -3.80 2.10
CA HIS A 14 -1.94 -4.15 1.67
C HIS A 14 -1.91 -5.33 0.68
N VAL A 15 -1.67 -6.52 1.22
CA VAL A 15 -1.58 -7.78 0.45
C VAL A 15 -2.52 -8.80 1.07
N HIS A 16 -3.36 -9.40 0.22
CA HIS A 16 -4.28 -10.47 0.58
C HIS A 16 -3.73 -11.81 0.10
N GLN A 17 -4.10 -12.89 0.76
CA GLN A 17 -3.81 -14.28 0.37
C GLN A 17 -4.82 -15.24 1.03
N ALA A 18 -4.88 -16.49 0.59
CA ALA A 18 -5.84 -17.45 1.12
C ALA A 18 -5.62 -17.70 2.64
N PRO A 19 -6.66 -17.68 3.49
CA PRO A 19 -8.06 -17.91 3.15
C PRO A 19 -8.92 -16.64 3.09
N SER A 20 -8.37 -15.47 2.76
CA SER A 20 -9.25 -14.31 2.50
C SER A 20 -10.27 -14.65 1.42
N HIS A 21 -11.51 -14.24 1.65
CA HIS A 21 -12.68 -14.65 0.88
C HIS A 21 -12.61 -14.35 -0.63
N ASP A 22 -11.71 -13.48 -1.03
CA ASP A 22 -11.56 -12.95 -2.38
C ASP A 22 -10.25 -13.34 -3.06
N THR A 23 -9.46 -14.26 -2.47
CA THR A 23 -8.27 -14.80 -3.11
C THR A 23 -8.09 -16.29 -2.82
N SER A 24 -7.67 -17.02 -3.85
CA SER A 24 -7.24 -18.42 -3.73
C SER A 24 -5.72 -18.58 -3.76
N ALA A 25 -4.97 -17.48 -3.86
CA ALA A 25 -3.52 -17.53 -4.00
C ALA A 25 -2.86 -17.82 -2.65
N SER A 26 -1.83 -18.67 -2.67
CA SER A 26 -1.19 -19.15 -1.44
C SER A 26 -0.15 -18.17 -0.90
N PHE A 27 0.23 -18.36 0.36
CA PHE A 27 1.33 -17.62 0.97
C PHE A 27 2.67 -17.86 0.26
N GLU A 28 2.92 -19.06 -0.26
CA GLU A 28 4.11 -19.37 -1.04
C GLU A 28 4.20 -18.53 -2.32
N GLU A 29 3.07 -18.32 -3.02
CA GLU A 29 3.03 -17.45 -4.19
C GLU A 29 3.35 -15.98 -3.83
N VAL A 30 2.95 -15.53 -2.64
CA VAL A 30 3.34 -14.21 -2.13
C VAL A 30 4.84 -14.14 -1.87
N LEU A 31 5.42 -15.16 -1.23
CA LEU A 31 6.86 -15.22 -0.94
C LEU A 31 7.68 -15.22 -2.23
N GLU A 32 7.35 -16.09 -3.18
CA GLU A 32 8.05 -16.18 -4.47
C GLU A 32 8.01 -14.83 -5.21
N ALA A 33 6.84 -14.20 -5.29
CA ALA A 33 6.70 -12.90 -5.91
C ALA A 33 7.46 -11.78 -5.17
N ALA A 34 7.51 -11.83 -3.84
CA ALA A 34 8.25 -10.87 -3.03
C ALA A 34 9.77 -11.00 -3.26
N TYR A 35 10.27 -12.24 -3.35
CA TYR A 35 11.67 -12.51 -3.67
C TYR A 35 12.02 -12.02 -5.08
N ASP A 36 11.19 -12.35 -6.06
CA ASP A 36 11.35 -11.91 -7.45
C ASP A 36 11.27 -10.39 -7.60
N ALA A 37 10.44 -9.74 -6.79
CA ALA A 37 10.35 -8.28 -6.74
C ALA A 37 11.50 -7.65 -5.93
N GLY A 38 12.36 -8.44 -5.30
CA GLY A 38 13.47 -7.93 -4.50
C GLY A 38 13.00 -7.13 -3.29
N LEU A 39 11.89 -7.54 -2.67
CA LEU A 39 11.37 -6.89 -1.46
C LEU A 39 12.15 -7.35 -0.23
N ASP A 40 12.27 -6.44 0.72
CA ASP A 40 12.78 -6.66 2.07
C ASP A 40 11.63 -6.86 3.07
N PHE A 41 10.42 -6.35 2.76
CA PHE A 41 9.23 -6.64 3.56
C PHE A 41 7.91 -6.68 2.78
N VAL A 42 6.94 -7.40 3.34
CA VAL A 42 5.55 -7.46 2.89
C VAL A 42 4.63 -7.33 4.10
N VAL A 43 3.55 -6.56 3.98
CA VAL A 43 2.49 -6.47 5.01
C VAL A 43 1.23 -7.16 4.51
N LEU A 44 0.90 -8.31 5.10
CA LEU A 44 -0.36 -9.01 4.87
C LEU A 44 -1.49 -8.34 5.65
N THR A 45 -2.65 -8.15 5.05
CA THR A 45 -3.79 -7.43 5.66
C THR A 45 -5.11 -8.07 5.30
N GLN A 46 -5.28 -9.36 5.61
CA GLN A 46 -6.46 -10.10 5.20
C GLN A 46 -7.77 -9.45 5.66
N HIS A 47 -8.81 -9.63 4.87
CA HIS A 47 -10.17 -9.31 5.29
C HIS A 47 -10.55 -10.11 6.53
N VAL A 48 -10.98 -9.38 7.56
CA VAL A 48 -11.48 -9.98 8.80
C VAL A 48 -13.00 -10.11 8.70
N PRO A 49 -13.57 -11.32 8.90
CA PRO A 49 -15.01 -11.48 9.07
C PRO A 49 -15.52 -10.58 10.21
N THR A 50 -16.64 -9.91 10.00
CA THR A 50 -17.12 -8.82 10.84
C THR A 50 -17.21 -9.14 12.34
N GLU A 51 -17.59 -10.37 12.66
CA GLU A 51 -17.84 -10.91 13.99
C GLU A 51 -16.61 -11.63 14.61
N ALA A 52 -15.51 -11.75 13.86
CA ALA A 52 -14.34 -12.51 14.27
C ALA A 52 -13.65 -11.90 15.51
N ARG A 53 -13.02 -12.78 16.29
CA ARG A 53 -12.19 -12.45 17.46
C ARG A 53 -11.01 -13.40 17.53
N GLY A 54 -9.94 -12.97 18.19
CA GLY A 54 -8.74 -13.77 18.40
C GLY A 54 -7.59 -13.36 17.46
N PRO A 55 -6.67 -14.28 17.13
CA PRO A 55 -5.44 -13.93 16.41
C PRO A 55 -5.76 -13.31 15.04
N LEU A 56 -4.85 -12.46 14.56
CA LEU A 56 -4.93 -11.95 13.20
C LEU A 56 -4.97 -13.09 12.18
N PRO A 57 -5.76 -12.99 11.11
CA PRO A 57 -5.64 -13.93 10.01
C PRO A 57 -4.22 -13.89 9.45
N ALA A 58 -3.67 -15.04 9.08
CA ALA A 58 -2.29 -15.18 8.61
C ALA A 58 -1.21 -14.83 9.67
N ALA A 59 -1.54 -14.73 10.96
CA ALA A 59 -0.55 -14.46 12.02
C ALA A 59 0.60 -15.50 12.04
N GLU A 60 0.33 -16.74 11.66
CA GLU A 60 1.31 -17.81 11.52
C GLU A 60 2.38 -17.54 10.45
N HIS A 61 2.12 -16.60 9.53
CA HIS A 61 3.04 -16.18 8.48
C HIS A 61 3.91 -14.97 8.87
N ALA A 62 3.69 -14.37 10.05
CA ALA A 62 4.55 -13.30 10.53
C ALA A 62 5.94 -13.85 10.87
N GLY A 63 7.00 -13.26 10.30
CA GLY A 63 8.35 -13.79 10.51
C GLY A 63 9.42 -13.24 9.57
N LEU A 64 10.64 -13.74 9.75
CA LEU A 64 11.77 -13.47 8.88
C LEU A 64 12.05 -14.71 8.03
N TYR A 65 12.04 -14.53 6.71
CA TYR A 65 12.20 -15.60 5.74
C TYR A 65 13.51 -15.42 4.98
N ALA A 66 14.24 -16.51 4.78
CA ALA A 66 15.45 -16.50 3.97
C ALA A 66 15.08 -16.56 2.48
N ARG A 67 15.70 -15.68 1.70
CA ARG A 67 15.52 -15.64 0.24
C ARG A 67 16.46 -16.63 -0.45
N PRO A 68 16.08 -17.19 -1.61
CA PRO A 68 16.95 -18.09 -2.38
C PRO A 68 18.29 -17.47 -2.80
N ASP A 69 18.36 -16.14 -2.92
CA ASP A 69 19.56 -15.38 -3.27
C ASP A 69 20.43 -14.99 -2.06
N GLY A 70 20.09 -15.45 -0.86
CA GLY A 70 20.81 -15.16 0.39
C GLY A 70 20.35 -13.89 1.11
N GLY A 71 19.39 -13.14 0.55
CA GLY A 71 18.73 -12.03 1.25
C GLY A 71 17.72 -12.48 2.32
N GLN A 72 17.04 -11.52 2.93
CA GLN A 72 15.97 -11.77 3.88
C GLN A 72 14.69 -11.02 3.48
N LEU A 73 13.54 -11.55 3.89
CA LEU A 73 12.23 -10.93 3.74
C LEU A 73 11.51 -10.94 5.09
N ARG A 74 11.09 -9.78 5.57
CA ARG A 74 10.22 -9.63 6.74
C ARG A 74 8.76 -9.66 6.31
N VAL A 75 8.00 -10.63 6.81
CA VAL A 75 6.54 -10.64 6.68
C VAL A 75 5.94 -10.08 7.96
N LEU A 76 5.16 -9.02 7.80
CA LEU A 76 4.34 -8.39 8.82
C LEU A 76 2.87 -8.72 8.58
N VAL A 77 2.08 -8.71 9.65
CA VAL A 77 0.65 -9.04 9.58
C VAL A 77 -0.15 -7.94 10.28
N GLY A 78 -1.13 -7.41 9.55
CA GLY A 78 -2.22 -6.58 10.06
C GLY A 78 -3.54 -7.17 9.58
N ALA A 79 -4.56 -6.33 9.47
CA ALA A 79 -5.90 -6.77 9.06
C ALA A 79 -6.67 -5.64 8.34
N GLU A 80 -7.54 -6.02 7.39
CA GLU A 80 -8.50 -5.11 6.77
C GLU A 80 -9.91 -5.36 7.32
N PHE A 81 -10.54 -4.30 7.80
CA PHE A 81 -11.86 -4.32 8.42
C PHE A 81 -12.87 -3.55 7.58
N GLY A 82 -14.06 -4.12 7.40
CA GLY A 82 -15.23 -3.36 6.98
C GLY A 82 -15.87 -2.64 8.17
N THR A 83 -16.10 -1.34 8.04
CA THR A 83 -16.84 -0.53 9.04
C THR A 83 -18.05 0.13 8.38
N ARG A 84 -18.90 0.81 9.17
CA ARG A 84 -20.01 1.59 8.61
C ARG A 84 -19.56 2.76 7.72
N ASP A 85 -18.34 3.24 7.91
CA ASP A 85 -17.82 4.43 7.24
C ASP A 85 -16.83 4.10 6.11
N GLY A 86 -16.69 2.82 5.75
CA GLY A 86 -15.71 2.33 4.76
C GLY A 86 -14.75 1.32 5.36
N HIS A 87 -13.72 0.94 4.60
CA HIS A 87 -12.70 0.00 5.07
C HIS A 87 -11.61 0.70 5.90
N LEU A 88 -10.92 -0.07 6.73
CA LEU A 88 -9.74 0.34 7.49
C LEU A 88 -8.71 -0.77 7.48
N LEU A 89 -7.44 -0.41 7.33
CA LEU A 89 -6.33 -1.27 7.72
C LEU A 89 -5.99 -0.99 9.17
N ALA A 90 -5.93 -2.02 10.00
CA ALA A 90 -5.28 -1.94 11.31
C ALA A 90 -3.91 -2.59 11.23
N LEU A 91 -2.89 -1.83 11.59
CA LEU A 91 -1.50 -2.22 11.52
C LEU A 91 -0.89 -2.19 12.93
N ASP A 92 0.08 -3.07 13.16
CA ASP A 92 0.76 -3.23 14.46
C ASP A 92 -0.21 -3.46 15.64
N ILE A 93 -1.21 -4.31 15.41
CA ILE A 93 -2.16 -4.75 16.44
C ILE A 93 -1.86 -6.19 16.87
N PRO A 94 -2.09 -6.56 18.14
CA PRO A 94 -1.79 -7.90 18.63
C PRO A 94 -2.84 -8.95 18.21
N GLU A 95 -4.08 -8.53 17.95
CA GLU A 95 -5.21 -9.42 17.66
C GLU A 95 -6.33 -8.67 16.92
N VAL A 96 -7.29 -9.43 16.39
CA VAL A 96 -8.45 -8.90 15.66
C VAL A 96 -9.26 -7.90 16.50
N ILE A 97 -9.55 -6.73 15.92
CA ILE A 97 -10.45 -5.73 16.48
C ILE A 97 -11.87 -5.93 15.89
N PRO A 98 -12.88 -6.29 16.69
CA PRO A 98 -14.24 -6.50 16.17
C PRO A 98 -14.80 -5.22 15.55
N ALA A 99 -15.28 -5.27 14.32
CA ALA A 99 -15.70 -4.08 13.56
C ALA A 99 -17.19 -4.06 13.18
N GLU A 100 -17.90 -5.20 13.32
CA GLU A 100 -19.30 -5.34 12.90
C GLU A 100 -20.21 -4.22 13.42
N GLY A 101 -20.88 -3.52 12.49
CA GLY A 101 -21.83 -2.46 12.81
C GLY A 101 -21.23 -1.23 13.53
N ARG A 102 -19.92 -1.18 13.75
CA ARG A 102 -19.25 -0.05 14.41
C ARG A 102 -18.95 1.06 13.40
N SER A 103 -18.94 2.30 13.87
CA SER A 103 -18.38 3.41 13.09
C SER A 103 -16.88 3.24 12.93
N GLY A 104 -16.34 3.78 11.84
CA GLY A 104 -14.91 3.84 11.57
C GLY A 104 -14.14 4.45 12.74
N ARG A 105 -14.62 5.57 13.29
CA ARG A 105 -14.06 6.20 14.50
C ARG A 105 -13.91 5.25 15.69
N ASN A 106 -14.94 4.48 16.01
CA ASN A 106 -14.90 3.57 17.16
C ASN A 106 -13.89 2.44 16.92
N VAL A 107 -13.75 1.98 15.67
CA VAL A 107 -12.76 0.96 15.31
C VAL A 107 -11.34 1.54 15.38
N ILE A 108 -11.12 2.76 14.87
CA ILE A 108 -9.84 3.49 14.99
C ILE A 108 -9.43 3.64 16.46
N GLU A 109 -10.34 4.08 17.33
CA GLU A 109 -10.05 4.21 18.77
C GLU A 109 -9.64 2.86 19.39
N ALA A 110 -10.28 1.76 19.00
CA ALA A 110 -9.91 0.44 19.49
C ALA A 110 -8.55 -0.03 18.95
N ILE A 111 -8.20 0.31 17.70
CA ILE A 111 -6.87 0.07 17.13
C ILE A 111 -5.81 0.82 17.94
N HIS A 112 -6.05 2.09 18.27
CA HIS A 112 -5.14 2.90 19.09
C HIS A 112 -4.98 2.36 20.50
N VAL A 113 -6.05 1.92 21.15
CA VAL A 113 -6.01 1.28 22.48
C VAL A 113 -5.17 -0.01 22.44
N ALA A 114 -5.20 -0.74 21.33
CA ALA A 114 -4.39 -1.93 21.11
C ALA A 114 -2.92 -1.63 20.77
N GLY A 115 -2.52 -0.35 20.71
CA GLY A 115 -1.16 0.09 20.40
C GLY A 115 -0.87 0.32 18.92
N GLY A 116 -1.76 -0.14 18.03
CA GLY A 116 -1.58 -0.05 16.59
C GLY A 116 -1.95 1.31 16.00
N PHE A 117 -2.00 1.37 14.68
CA PHE A 117 -2.39 2.55 13.91
C PHE A 117 -3.33 2.18 12.75
N ALA A 118 -4.20 3.12 12.39
CA ALA A 118 -5.27 2.93 11.42
C ALA A 118 -4.99 3.69 10.12
N VAL A 119 -5.08 2.98 8.99
CA VAL A 119 -4.94 3.56 7.65
C VAL A 119 -6.27 3.41 6.92
N VAL A 120 -6.73 4.46 6.24
CA VAL A 120 -7.89 4.41 5.34
C VAL A 120 -7.41 3.91 3.97
N PRO A 121 -7.68 2.64 3.59
CA PRO A 121 -7.36 2.13 2.26
C PRO A 121 -8.34 2.66 1.22
N HIS A 122 -7.88 2.69 -0.04
CA HIS A 122 -8.69 2.97 -1.25
C HIS A 122 -9.88 3.93 -1.03
N PRO A 123 -9.67 5.16 -0.53
CA PRO A 123 -10.69 6.00 0.12
C PRO A 123 -11.89 6.42 -0.75
N PHE A 124 -11.84 6.16 -2.06
CA PHE A 124 -12.89 6.49 -3.02
C PHE A 124 -13.38 5.29 -3.83
N ALA A 125 -13.03 4.07 -3.43
CA ALA A 125 -13.53 2.84 -4.03
C ALA A 125 -14.42 2.09 -3.02
N TYR A 126 -15.19 1.11 -3.52
CA TYR A 126 -15.98 0.20 -2.69
C TYR A 126 -16.94 0.89 -1.68
N GLY A 127 -17.51 2.02 -2.07
CA GLY A 127 -18.37 2.85 -1.20
C GLY A 127 -17.66 4.06 -0.60
N GLY A 128 -16.33 4.03 -0.52
CA GLY A 128 -15.47 5.14 -0.09
C GLY A 128 -15.54 5.42 1.41
N TRP A 129 -14.54 6.14 1.90
CA TRP A 129 -14.47 6.56 3.29
C TRP A 129 -15.39 7.76 3.56
N GLN A 130 -16.16 7.69 4.66
CA GLN A 130 -17.21 8.65 5.00
C GLN A 130 -16.84 9.60 6.15
N ASP A 131 -16.16 9.13 7.21
CA ASP A 131 -15.83 9.93 8.40
C ASP A 131 -14.42 10.55 8.31
N TRP A 132 -14.25 11.57 7.46
CA TRP A 132 -12.95 12.25 7.26
C TRP A 132 -12.43 12.99 8.51
N ASP A 133 -13.30 13.24 9.49
CA ASP A 133 -12.95 13.83 10.79
C ASP A 133 -12.48 12.78 11.81
N ALA A 134 -12.52 11.48 11.47
CA ALA A 134 -12.02 10.42 12.34
C ALA A 134 -10.50 10.52 12.52
N PRO A 135 -9.97 10.11 13.68
CA PRO A 135 -8.55 10.28 14.00
C PRO A 135 -7.68 9.17 13.38
N PHE A 136 -7.89 8.81 12.11
CA PHE A 136 -7.00 7.86 11.41
C PHE A 136 -5.58 8.45 11.24
N ASP A 137 -4.59 7.56 11.19
CA ASP A 137 -3.16 7.89 11.15
C ASP A 137 -2.61 7.95 9.73
N GLY A 138 -3.25 7.25 8.79
CA GLY A 138 -2.80 7.20 7.40
C GLY A 138 -3.93 7.12 6.39
N VAL A 139 -3.60 7.42 5.14
CA VAL A 139 -4.50 7.27 3.99
C VAL A 139 -3.74 6.67 2.82
N GLU A 140 -4.35 5.71 2.12
CA GLU A 140 -3.80 5.23 0.86
C GLU A 140 -3.96 6.30 -0.21
N VAL A 141 -2.82 6.82 -0.67
CA VAL A 141 -2.78 7.73 -1.82
C VAL A 141 -2.65 6.99 -3.14
N HIS A 142 -2.33 5.70 -3.09
CA HIS A 142 -2.30 4.82 -4.25
C HIS A 142 -2.84 3.44 -3.84
N ASN A 143 -3.68 2.87 -4.70
CA ASN A 143 -4.18 1.51 -4.56
C ASN A 143 -4.12 0.78 -5.92
N GLY A 144 -3.28 -0.27 -5.98
CA GLY A 144 -2.97 -1.01 -7.21
C GLY A 144 -4.19 -1.70 -7.82
N ALA A 145 -4.99 -2.42 -7.01
CA ALA A 145 -6.19 -3.11 -7.49
C ALA A 145 -7.23 -2.14 -8.06
N VAL A 146 -7.46 -1.00 -7.41
CA VAL A 146 -8.39 0.03 -7.92
C VAL A 146 -7.91 0.60 -9.25
N VAL A 147 -6.60 0.88 -9.38
CA VAL A 147 -6.03 1.35 -10.65
C VAL A 147 -6.23 0.32 -11.76
N LEU A 148 -5.94 -0.95 -11.49
CA LEU A 148 -6.09 -2.01 -12.47
C LEU A 148 -7.57 -2.25 -12.84
N ARG A 149 -8.48 -2.32 -11.87
CA ARG A 149 -9.92 -2.48 -12.13
C ARG A 149 -10.49 -1.32 -12.93
N ARG A 150 -10.14 -0.06 -12.61
CA ARG A 150 -10.53 1.12 -13.41
C ARG A 150 -9.97 1.06 -14.83
N ALA A 151 -8.75 0.56 -15.00
CA ALA A 151 -8.14 0.38 -16.30
C ALA A 151 -8.86 -0.68 -17.16
N LEU A 152 -9.48 -1.68 -16.53
CA LEU A 152 -10.22 -2.76 -17.19
C LEU A 152 -11.70 -2.45 -17.45
N GLY A 153 -12.09 -1.17 -17.40
CA GLY A 153 -13.44 -0.69 -17.77
C GLY A 153 -13.85 -0.94 -19.25
N PRO A 154 -14.80 -0.19 -19.83
CA PRO A 154 -15.52 -0.59 -21.07
C PRO A 154 -14.66 -0.77 -22.34
N LEU A 155 -13.37 -0.43 -22.32
CA LEU A 155 -12.40 -0.63 -23.40
C LEU A 155 -11.53 -1.88 -23.22
N LEU A 156 -11.99 -2.81 -22.38
CA LEU A 156 -11.33 -4.05 -21.97
C LEU A 156 -10.58 -4.79 -23.12
N PRO A 157 -11.18 -5.06 -24.30
CA PRO A 157 -10.51 -5.87 -25.34
C PRO A 157 -9.20 -5.26 -25.87
N LEU A 158 -9.17 -3.94 -26.06
CA LEU A 158 -7.98 -3.24 -26.57
C LEU A 158 -6.86 -3.17 -25.52
N ARG A 159 -7.21 -3.02 -24.24
CA ARG A 159 -6.25 -2.89 -23.15
C ARG A 159 -5.64 -4.24 -22.75
N LEU A 160 -6.39 -5.33 -22.88
CA LEU A 160 -5.91 -6.70 -22.65
C LEU A 160 -4.82 -7.10 -23.63
N LEU A 161 -4.94 -6.71 -24.90
CA LEU A 161 -3.90 -6.98 -25.89
C LEU A 161 -2.55 -6.37 -25.45
N HIS A 162 -2.57 -5.14 -24.96
CA HIS A 162 -1.36 -4.49 -24.44
C HIS A 162 -0.82 -5.12 -23.17
N LEU A 163 -1.69 -5.51 -22.22
CA LEU A 163 -1.29 -6.21 -20.99
C LEU A 163 -0.64 -7.56 -21.31
N ALA A 164 -1.18 -8.30 -22.30
CA ALA A 164 -0.65 -9.59 -22.74
C ALA A 164 0.70 -9.49 -23.47
N PHE A 165 0.96 -8.39 -24.19
CA PHE A 165 2.24 -8.18 -24.89
C PHE A 165 3.33 -7.53 -24.02
N SER A 166 2.96 -6.61 -23.14
CA SER A 166 3.89 -5.94 -22.23
C SER A 166 3.14 -5.38 -21.03
N TRP A 167 3.09 -6.16 -19.94
CA TRP A 167 2.45 -5.72 -18.71
C TRP A 167 3.06 -4.42 -18.19
N ASP A 168 4.39 -4.34 -18.08
CA ASP A 168 5.10 -3.11 -17.66
C ASP A 168 4.77 -1.92 -18.57
N GLY A 169 4.73 -2.12 -19.89
CA GLY A 169 4.41 -1.07 -20.85
C GLY A 169 2.97 -0.58 -20.73
N ALA A 170 2.03 -1.50 -20.50
CA ALA A 170 0.63 -1.18 -20.27
C ALA A 170 0.44 -0.46 -18.93
N MET A 171 1.00 -1.00 -17.85
CA MET A 171 0.89 -0.42 -16.51
C MET A 171 1.59 0.93 -16.41
N ARG A 172 2.72 1.13 -17.08
CA ARG A 172 3.36 2.46 -17.19
C ARG A 172 2.40 3.52 -17.73
N ARG A 173 1.50 3.17 -18.64
CA ARG A 173 0.49 4.11 -19.17
C ARG A 173 -0.63 4.37 -18.15
N LEU A 174 -1.05 3.34 -17.42
CA LEU A 174 -2.18 3.34 -16.49
C LEU A 174 -1.84 3.95 -15.12
N LEU A 175 -0.59 3.84 -14.67
CA LEU A 175 -0.08 4.49 -13.45
C LEU A 175 0.08 5.99 -13.71
N LEU A 176 -1.05 6.69 -13.63
CA LEU A 176 -1.16 8.14 -13.58
C LEU A 176 -1.00 8.62 -12.14
N ARG A 177 -0.71 9.92 -11.98
CA ARG A 177 -0.70 10.57 -10.67
C ARG A 177 -2.11 10.47 -10.04
N PRO A 178 -2.25 9.96 -8.80
CA PRO A 178 -3.55 9.81 -8.13
C PRO A 178 -4.02 11.16 -7.54
N GLU A 179 -4.45 12.06 -8.43
CA GLU A 179 -4.83 13.44 -8.10
C GLU A 179 -5.81 13.53 -6.91
N ARG A 180 -6.89 12.73 -6.94
CA ARG A 180 -7.97 12.83 -5.97
C ARG A 180 -7.51 12.44 -4.56
N GLU A 181 -6.74 11.38 -4.46
CA GLU A 181 -6.19 10.88 -3.21
C GLU A 181 -5.11 11.82 -2.66
N LEU A 182 -4.23 12.35 -3.53
CA LEU A 182 -3.22 13.33 -3.15
C LEU A 182 -3.81 14.67 -2.72
N ASP A 183 -4.91 15.12 -3.33
CA ASP A 183 -5.59 16.37 -2.97
C ASP A 183 -6.24 16.28 -1.59
N VAL A 184 -6.86 15.14 -1.25
CA VAL A 184 -7.40 14.93 0.10
C VAL A 184 -6.28 14.88 1.12
N TRP A 185 -5.21 14.14 0.84
CA TRP A 185 -4.09 14.07 1.76
C TRP A 185 -3.44 15.45 1.98
N GLU A 186 -3.27 16.25 0.92
CA GLU A 186 -2.76 17.63 1.04
C GLU A 186 -3.65 18.49 1.93
N ARG A 187 -4.98 18.42 1.75
CA ARG A 187 -5.94 19.16 2.60
C ARG A 187 -5.80 18.77 4.06
N LEU A 188 -5.76 17.47 4.37
CA LEU A 188 -5.59 16.98 5.74
C LEU A 188 -4.30 17.56 6.37
N LEU A 189 -3.18 17.53 5.65
CA LEU A 189 -1.91 18.06 6.14
C LEU A 189 -1.94 19.57 6.37
N VAL A 190 -2.52 20.33 5.43
CA VAL A 190 -2.66 21.80 5.54
C VAL A 190 -3.58 22.19 6.70
N ASP A 191 -4.60 21.38 7.00
CA ASP A 191 -5.46 21.52 8.17
C ASP A 191 -4.76 21.13 9.50
N GLY A 192 -3.48 20.78 9.44
CA GLY A 192 -2.64 20.45 10.60
C GLY A 192 -2.75 19.00 11.07
N ARG A 193 -3.44 18.13 10.33
CA ARG A 193 -3.49 16.70 10.64
C ARG A 193 -2.14 16.05 10.37
N ARG A 194 -1.70 15.18 11.28
CA ARG A 194 -0.55 14.29 11.06
C ARG A 194 -1.05 12.98 10.46
N VAL A 195 -1.20 12.96 9.13
CA VAL A 195 -1.66 11.78 8.39
C VAL A 195 -0.57 11.37 7.41
N ILE A 196 -0.23 10.08 7.39
CA ILE A 196 0.82 9.51 6.55
C ILE A 196 0.22 8.98 5.24
N ALA A 197 0.86 9.24 4.12
CA ALA A 197 0.49 8.61 2.86
C ALA A 197 1.00 7.17 2.80
N PHE A 198 0.12 6.24 2.46
CA PHE A 198 0.47 4.85 2.14
C PHE A 198 0.25 4.56 0.65
N SER A 199 1.02 3.63 0.11
CA SER A 199 0.71 2.98 -1.17
C SER A 199 0.38 1.52 -0.93
N GLY A 200 -0.88 1.15 -1.17
CA GLY A 200 -1.32 -0.23 -1.21
C GLY A 200 -1.15 -0.82 -2.59
N VAL A 201 -0.62 -2.03 -2.69
CA VAL A 201 -0.77 -2.83 -3.92
C VAL A 201 -2.16 -3.46 -3.99
N ASP A 202 -2.77 -3.71 -2.83
CA ASP A 202 -4.09 -4.31 -2.65
C ASP A 202 -4.21 -5.61 -3.44
N ALA A 203 -3.17 -6.42 -3.31
CA ALA A 203 -2.93 -7.53 -4.20
C ALA A 203 -3.74 -8.74 -3.77
N HIS A 204 -4.47 -9.33 -4.72
CA HIS A 204 -5.32 -10.50 -4.49
C HIS A 204 -4.99 -11.67 -5.41
N GLN A 205 -4.37 -11.41 -6.58
CA GLN A 205 -4.21 -12.40 -7.64
C GLN A 205 -5.55 -13.11 -7.97
N ASN A 206 -6.64 -12.34 -8.03
CA ASN A 206 -8.00 -12.86 -8.24
C ASN A 206 -8.62 -12.44 -9.56
N LEU A 207 -7.87 -11.73 -10.40
CA LEU A 207 -8.36 -11.19 -11.65
C LEU A 207 -7.80 -11.98 -12.82
N SER A 208 -8.60 -12.90 -13.33
CA SER A 208 -8.27 -13.68 -14.53
C SER A 208 -9.25 -13.45 -15.67
N LEU A 209 -8.75 -13.57 -16.89
CA LEU A 209 -9.57 -13.53 -18.10
C LEU A 209 -9.02 -14.48 -19.15
N LEU A 210 -9.88 -15.37 -19.67
CA LEU A 210 -9.50 -16.38 -20.67
C LEU A 210 -8.26 -17.20 -20.27
N GLY A 211 -8.11 -17.49 -18.97
CA GLY A 211 -6.97 -18.23 -18.41
C GLY A 211 -5.71 -17.41 -18.17
N TRP A 212 -5.71 -16.11 -18.48
CA TRP A 212 -4.60 -15.21 -18.14
C TRP A 212 -4.84 -14.54 -16.80
N GLN A 213 -3.84 -14.60 -15.92
CA GLN A 213 -3.80 -13.82 -14.69
C GLN A 213 -3.41 -12.37 -15.02
N LEU A 214 -4.26 -11.40 -14.67
CA LEU A 214 -4.07 -9.98 -15.00
C LEU A 214 -3.42 -9.18 -13.86
N ASP A 215 -3.50 -9.68 -12.63
CA ASP A 215 -2.95 -9.10 -11.41
C ASP A 215 -1.98 -10.04 -10.65
N PRO A 216 -1.06 -10.75 -11.31
CA PRO A 216 -0.16 -11.67 -10.61
C PRO A 216 0.75 -10.91 -9.64
N TYR A 217 1.02 -11.49 -8.47
CA TYR A 217 1.86 -10.86 -7.44
C TYR A 217 3.21 -10.38 -7.98
N ALA A 218 3.85 -11.21 -8.82
CA ALA A 218 5.15 -10.92 -9.41
C ALA A 218 5.19 -9.60 -10.21
N GLN A 219 4.06 -9.17 -10.76
CA GLN A 219 3.95 -7.92 -11.51
C GLN A 219 3.49 -6.77 -10.62
N VAL A 220 2.44 -6.97 -9.81
CA VAL A 220 1.88 -5.90 -8.96
C VAL A 220 2.88 -5.44 -7.88
N PHE A 221 3.73 -6.34 -7.34
CA PHE A 221 4.77 -5.98 -6.36
C PHE A 221 5.90 -5.13 -6.94
N ARG A 222 6.02 -5.08 -8.28
CA ARG A 222 6.97 -4.23 -9.01
C ARG A 222 6.35 -2.92 -9.49
N SER A 223 5.08 -2.65 -9.18
CA SER A 223 4.37 -1.48 -9.67
C SER A 223 4.70 -0.22 -8.87
N VAL A 224 4.22 -0.17 -7.63
CA VAL A 224 4.40 0.89 -6.64
C VAL A 224 4.85 0.23 -5.35
N GLN A 225 5.85 0.81 -4.70
CA GLN A 225 6.53 0.26 -3.54
C GLN A 225 6.68 1.30 -2.45
N THR A 226 6.64 0.85 -1.21
CA THR A 226 7.00 1.64 -0.03
C THR A 226 8.49 1.48 0.20
N LEU A 227 9.20 2.60 0.34
CA LEU A 227 10.61 2.62 0.71
C LEU A 227 10.74 3.21 2.10
N CYS A 228 11.48 2.54 2.97
CA CYS A 228 11.80 3.04 4.29
C CYS A 228 13.32 3.25 4.40
N PRO A 229 13.78 4.13 5.30
CA PRO A 229 15.22 4.25 5.58
C PRO A 229 15.85 2.89 5.88
N ASP A 230 17.11 2.70 5.50
CA ASP A 230 17.86 1.49 5.86
C ASP A 230 17.87 1.27 7.38
N GLY A 231 17.86 0.01 7.78
CA GLY A 231 17.71 -0.37 9.18
C GLY A 231 17.52 -1.88 9.36
N PRO A 232 17.40 -2.33 10.62
CA PRO A 232 17.18 -3.74 10.92
C PRO A 232 15.83 -4.21 10.35
N LEU A 233 15.81 -5.39 9.73
CA LEU A 233 14.59 -6.09 9.30
C LEU A 233 13.86 -6.79 10.46
N GLU A 234 13.82 -6.13 11.61
CA GLU A 234 13.05 -6.53 12.78
C GLU A 234 11.65 -5.93 12.72
N GLN A 235 10.70 -6.56 13.42
CA GLN A 235 9.30 -6.14 13.37
C GLN A 235 9.08 -4.72 13.91
N GLU A 236 9.55 -4.45 15.13
CA GLU A 236 9.31 -3.17 15.82
C GLU A 236 9.91 -1.97 15.06
N PRO A 237 11.18 -2.00 14.61
CA PRO A 237 11.75 -0.87 13.86
C PRO A 237 11.03 -0.61 12.53
N LEU A 238 10.54 -1.67 11.86
CA LEU A 238 9.83 -1.54 10.61
C LEU A 238 8.43 -0.94 10.81
N TRP A 239 7.69 -1.37 11.85
CA TRP A 239 6.43 -0.73 12.22
C TRP A 239 6.62 0.73 12.61
N GLN A 240 7.68 1.04 13.37
CA GLN A 240 8.02 2.42 13.72
C GLN A 240 8.32 3.27 12.47
N ALA A 241 9.05 2.75 11.48
CA ALA A 241 9.33 3.45 10.24
C ALA A 241 8.03 3.75 9.45
N LEU A 242 7.13 2.77 9.35
CA LEU A 242 5.83 2.91 8.69
C LEU A 242 4.93 3.93 9.41
N ARG A 243 4.91 3.89 10.75
CA ARG A 243 4.06 4.75 11.59
C ARG A 243 4.58 6.18 11.76
N SER A 244 5.88 6.41 11.58
CA SER A 244 6.49 7.73 11.80
C SER A 244 6.45 8.64 10.57
N GLY A 245 6.05 8.13 9.41
CA GLY A 245 6.13 8.85 8.14
C GLY A 245 7.57 9.00 7.64
N ALA A 246 8.49 8.15 8.08
CA ALA A 246 9.85 8.11 7.56
C ALA A 246 9.93 7.47 6.16
N CYS A 247 8.95 6.63 5.80
CA CYS A 247 8.89 5.95 4.52
C CYS A 247 8.27 6.83 3.42
N TRP A 248 8.63 6.56 2.17
CA TRP A 248 8.13 7.25 0.98
C TRP A 248 7.65 6.25 -0.08
N ILE A 249 6.93 6.75 -1.09
CA ILE A 249 6.31 5.91 -2.12
C ILE A 249 7.10 6.06 -3.41
N ARG A 250 7.50 4.95 -4.03
CA ARG A 250 8.15 4.91 -5.35
C ARG A 250 7.29 4.18 -6.37
N TYR A 251 7.11 4.79 -7.53
CA TYR A 251 6.51 4.17 -8.70
C TYR A 251 7.62 3.49 -9.50
N ARG A 252 7.95 2.25 -9.12
CA ARG A 252 9.10 1.51 -9.67
C ARG A 252 9.05 1.37 -11.19
N LEU A 253 7.86 1.23 -11.78
CA LEU A 253 7.74 1.19 -13.25
C LEU A 253 8.26 2.46 -13.94
N HIS A 254 8.35 3.58 -13.23
CA HIS A 254 8.83 4.87 -13.76
C HIS A 254 10.30 5.12 -13.43
N GLU A 255 10.97 4.24 -12.67
CA GLU A 255 12.34 4.43 -12.16
C GLU A 255 13.37 4.73 -13.24
N GLY A 256 13.26 4.07 -14.40
CA GLY A 256 14.13 4.34 -15.57
C GLY A 256 13.97 5.73 -16.19
N ARG A 257 13.10 6.59 -15.64
CA ARG A 257 12.85 7.97 -16.09
C ARG A 257 13.28 9.01 -15.05
N ALA A 258 14.08 8.64 -14.05
CA ALA A 258 14.51 9.56 -12.99
C ALA A 258 15.12 10.87 -13.51
N ASP A 259 15.90 10.82 -14.59
CA ASP A 259 16.53 12.01 -15.19
C ASP A 259 15.53 13.00 -15.81
N ALA A 260 14.30 12.55 -16.09
CA ALA A 260 13.22 13.39 -16.61
C ALA A 260 12.29 13.92 -15.50
N ALA A 261 12.51 13.54 -14.24
CA ALA A 261 11.64 13.93 -13.14
C ALA A 261 11.95 15.34 -12.67
N THR A 262 10.90 16.10 -12.35
CA THR A 262 10.99 17.44 -11.76
C THR A 262 10.47 17.39 -10.33
N GLU A 263 11.24 17.94 -9.39
CA GLU A 263 10.80 18.04 -8.00
C GLU A 263 9.75 19.14 -7.83
N VAL A 264 8.64 18.82 -7.19
CA VAL A 264 7.56 19.74 -6.84
C VAL A 264 7.32 19.69 -5.33
N ARG A 265 7.26 20.86 -4.69
CA ARG A 265 7.04 20.99 -3.25
C ARG A 265 5.67 21.63 -2.99
N PHE A 266 4.92 21.03 -2.08
CA PHE A 266 3.56 21.45 -1.74
C PHE A 266 3.54 22.26 -0.43
N PRO A 267 2.49 23.07 -0.18
CA PRO A 267 2.34 23.85 1.05
C PRO A 267 2.47 23.04 2.34
N SER A 268 1.99 21.80 2.34
CA SER A 268 2.12 20.86 3.47
C SER A 268 3.58 20.47 3.80
N GLY A 269 4.53 20.74 2.91
CA GLY A 269 5.90 20.23 2.98
C GLY A 269 6.08 18.88 2.28
N ARG A 270 5.00 18.27 1.74
CA ARG A 270 5.09 17.10 0.85
C ARG A 270 5.96 17.43 -0.37
N VAL A 271 6.74 16.45 -0.80
CA VAL A 271 7.55 16.55 -2.03
C VAL A 271 7.17 15.44 -2.99
N GLU A 272 7.08 15.77 -4.27
CA GLU A 272 6.86 14.79 -5.34
C GLU A 272 7.95 14.93 -6.40
N LEU A 273 8.38 13.80 -6.95
CA LEU A 273 9.15 13.76 -8.19
C LEU A 273 8.18 13.49 -9.33
N GLN A 274 7.81 14.52 -10.07
CA GLN A 274 6.79 14.46 -11.12
C GLN A 274 7.40 14.25 -12.50
N LEU A 275 6.63 13.59 -13.36
CA LEU A 275 6.95 13.28 -14.75
C LEU A 275 5.79 13.76 -15.64
N ASP A 276 6.08 13.99 -16.92
CA ASP A 276 5.07 14.33 -17.94
C ASP A 276 4.19 15.52 -17.53
N ASP A 277 4.82 16.62 -17.11
CA ASP A 277 4.14 17.86 -16.65
C ASP A 277 3.12 17.60 -15.53
N GLY A 278 3.47 16.73 -14.57
CA GLY A 278 2.64 16.39 -13.41
C GLY A 278 1.66 15.25 -13.64
N ARG A 279 1.52 14.74 -14.86
CA ARG A 279 0.58 13.63 -15.16
C ARG A 279 1.00 12.29 -14.53
N LYS A 280 2.28 12.15 -14.22
CA LYS A 280 2.86 10.96 -13.59
C LYS A 280 3.72 11.37 -12.42
N VAL A 281 3.89 10.44 -11.51
CA VAL A 281 4.76 10.61 -10.35
C VAL A 281 5.73 9.44 -10.29
N LEU A 282 6.99 9.74 -10.03
CA LEU A 282 8.06 8.79 -9.79
C LEU A 282 8.16 8.47 -8.30
N GLU A 283 8.03 9.49 -7.46
CA GLU A 283 8.22 9.39 -6.02
C GLU A 283 7.33 10.38 -5.28
N ILE A 284 6.79 9.98 -4.13
CA ILE A 284 6.04 10.83 -3.20
C ILE A 284 6.69 10.71 -1.83
N ARG A 285 7.16 11.82 -1.27
CA ARG A 285 7.79 11.90 0.04
C ARG A 285 6.87 12.60 1.03
N GLN A 286 6.80 12.05 2.24
CA GLN A 286 6.05 12.63 3.36
C GLN A 286 6.62 14.02 3.70
N PRO A 287 5.80 14.93 4.25
CA PRO A 287 6.33 16.14 4.87
C PRO A 287 7.23 15.76 6.07
N PRO A 288 8.21 16.61 6.43
CA PRO A 288 9.01 16.38 7.63
C PRO A 288 8.09 16.33 8.85
N GLN A 289 8.00 15.18 9.51
CA GLN A 289 7.22 15.07 10.73
C GLN A 289 7.97 15.79 11.86
N LEU A 290 7.37 16.85 12.40
CA LEU A 290 7.85 17.44 13.66
C LEU A 290 7.75 16.35 14.73
N ALA A 291 8.85 16.08 15.43
CA ALA A 291 8.87 15.15 16.56
C ALA A 291 7.67 15.44 17.49
N PRO A 292 7.08 14.42 18.12
CA PRO A 292 6.09 14.68 19.17
C PRO A 292 6.72 15.62 20.22
N PRO A 293 5.96 16.59 20.75
CA PRO A 293 6.42 17.41 21.87
C PRO A 293 6.75 16.55 23.09
#